data_AF-A0A378B4L9-F1
#
_entry.id   AF-A0A378B4L9-F1
#
_cell.length_a   1.000
_cell.length_b   1.000
_cell.length_c   1.000
_cell.angle_alpha   90.00
_cell.angle_beta   90.00
_cell.angle_gamma   90.00
#
_symmetry.space_group_name_H-M   'P 1'
#
loop_
_entity.id
_entity.type
_entity.pdbx_description
1 polymer ?
#
loop_
_entity_poly.entity_id
_entity_poly.type
_entity_poly.pdbx_seq_one_letter_code
_entity_poly.pdbx_strand_id
1 'polypeptide(L)'
;MPNKNNGLFKLSTVFLAMLPALLSGLNNKAQARDFFDPSFISSLNGSDPSTTPDLSIFQTQNAQAPGDYRVDIMFNGRYLDTRTIKFVANNRASSDNREPALVPCLSLKALAEYGVRIKAFPELAEDQNGCANFSVIPDTKADFDFTAQRLNISIPQAALSTTAQGYIPPDQFDDGINALLVNYQFSGSNDMQANDEYYSLNLQSGLNVGPWRIRNLSTWNKNNSGAGDWDSAYLYMQRSIRSINSNLVMGESSSLNGIFDSVPFTGIQLATDTTMFAGKYARLCANYSRYRQNQCPRHH
;
A
#
# COMPACT_ATOMS: atom_id res chain seq x y z
N MET A 1 -1.16 104.24 4.12
CA MET A 1 -1.10 103.02 4.96
C MET A 1 -2.01 101.96 4.34
N PRO A 2 -1.73 100.65 4.36
CA PRO A 2 -0.59 99.84 3.87
C PRO A 2 -0.94 99.12 2.52
N ASN A 3 0.03 98.70 1.67
CA ASN A 3 0.62 97.35 1.52
C ASN A 3 -0.40 96.23 1.11
N LYS A 4 -0.21 95.38 0.09
CA LYS A 4 0.96 94.51 -0.14
C LYS A 4 0.88 93.80 -1.50
N ASN A 5 2.06 93.53 -2.07
CA ASN A 5 2.38 92.84 -3.32
C ASN A 5 1.64 91.51 -3.56
N ASN A 6 1.13 91.33 -4.78
CA ASN A 6 0.89 90.01 -5.39
C ASN A 6 1.95 89.76 -6.46
N GLY A 7 3.12 89.27 -6.04
CA GLY A 7 4.14 88.74 -6.93
C GLY A 7 3.68 87.41 -7.52
N LEU A 8 3.09 87.46 -8.72
CA LEU A 8 2.83 86.29 -9.56
C LEU A 8 4.19 85.74 -10.02
N PHE A 9 4.63 84.64 -9.40
CA PHE A 9 5.74 83.83 -9.86
C PHE A 9 5.47 83.39 -11.32
N LYS A 10 6.18 83.98 -12.29
CA LYS A 10 6.24 83.44 -13.65
C LYS A 10 7.08 82.15 -13.61
N LEU A 11 6.43 81.00 -13.56
CA LEU A 11 7.11 79.72 -13.78
C LEU A 11 7.71 79.72 -15.20
N SER A 12 9.03 79.60 -15.26
CA SER A 12 9.79 79.51 -16.52
C SER A 12 9.35 78.26 -17.30
N THR A 13 9.05 78.41 -18.59
CA THR A 13 8.68 77.31 -19.50
C THR A 13 9.78 76.25 -19.61
N VAL A 14 11.02 76.63 -19.34
CA VAL A 14 12.18 75.71 -19.26
C VAL A 14 12.04 74.73 -18.10
N PHE A 15 11.44 75.15 -16.98
CA PHE A 15 11.24 74.32 -15.80
C PHE A 15 10.15 73.26 -16.02
N LEU A 16 9.10 73.61 -16.78
CA LEU A 16 8.02 72.68 -17.13
C LEU A 16 8.46 71.62 -18.15
N ALA A 17 9.40 71.97 -19.04
CA ALA A 17 9.97 71.05 -20.03
C ALA A 17 11.00 70.06 -19.44
N MET A 18 11.68 70.42 -18.35
CA MET A 18 12.66 69.54 -17.68
C MET A 18 12.01 68.50 -16.75
N LEU A 19 10.80 68.78 -16.24
CA LEU A 19 10.08 67.88 -15.33
C LEU A 19 9.79 66.48 -15.92
N PRO A 20 9.29 66.32 -17.16
CA PRO A 20 9.04 64.99 -17.72
C PRO A 20 10.33 64.19 -17.99
N ALA A 21 11.45 64.87 -18.29
CA ALA A 21 12.75 64.21 -18.48
C ALA A 21 13.31 63.64 -17.17
N LEU A 22 13.07 64.31 -16.04
CA LEU A 22 13.47 63.82 -14.71
C LEU A 22 12.60 62.65 -14.23
N LEU A 23 11.29 62.65 -14.52
CA LEU A 23 10.40 61.55 -14.14
C LEU A 23 10.59 60.29 -15.00
N SER A 24 11.12 60.41 -16.21
CA SER A 24 11.41 59.26 -17.09
C SER A 24 12.58 58.40 -16.61
N GLY A 25 13.50 58.97 -15.81
CA GLY A 25 14.66 58.26 -15.25
C GLY A 25 14.39 57.46 -13.99
N LEU A 26 13.18 57.53 -13.41
CA LEU A 26 12.82 56.86 -12.16
C LEU A 26 12.15 55.48 -12.34
N ASN A 27 11.93 55.03 -13.57
CA ASN A 27 11.39 53.69 -13.85
C ASN A 27 12.50 52.64 -13.99
N ASN A 28 13.36 52.53 -12.99
CA ASN A 28 14.25 51.38 -12.88
C ASN A 28 13.47 50.23 -12.24
N LYS A 29 12.78 49.44 -13.06
CA LYS A 29 12.43 48.07 -12.65
C LYS A 29 13.73 47.27 -12.62
N ALA A 30 14.41 47.28 -11.48
CA ALA A 30 15.50 46.36 -11.20
C ALA A 30 14.90 44.94 -11.12
N GLN A 31 15.09 44.15 -12.17
CA GLN A 31 14.84 42.70 -12.12
C GLN A 31 16.11 42.07 -11.54
N ALA A 32 16.17 41.94 -10.23
CA ALA A 32 17.18 41.13 -9.58
C ALA A 32 16.69 39.68 -9.64
N ARG A 33 17.30 38.88 -10.52
CA ARG A 33 17.17 37.42 -10.46
C ARG A 33 18.18 36.92 -9.43
N ASP A 34 17.75 35.99 -8.58
CA ASP A 34 18.67 35.33 -7.65
C ASP A 34 19.79 34.65 -8.45
N PHE A 35 21.04 34.97 -8.11
CA PHE A 35 22.21 34.42 -8.76
C PHE A 35 23.05 33.70 -7.73
N PHE A 36 23.23 32.40 -7.95
CA PHE A 36 24.15 31.59 -7.16
C PHE A 36 25.48 31.51 -7.90
N ASP A 37 26.55 32.00 -7.27
CA ASP A 37 27.91 31.96 -7.81
C ASP A 37 28.46 30.51 -7.72
N PRO A 38 28.73 29.85 -8.86
CA PRO A 38 29.21 28.46 -8.87
C PRO A 38 30.57 28.26 -8.19
N SER A 39 31.36 29.34 -8.02
CA SER A 39 32.69 29.28 -7.41
C SER A 39 32.66 28.74 -5.97
N PHE A 40 31.54 28.92 -5.24
CA PHE A 40 31.36 28.41 -3.89
C PHE A 40 31.30 26.87 -3.82
N ILE A 41 30.93 26.19 -4.90
CA ILE A 41 30.80 24.71 -4.94
C ILE A 41 32.08 24.05 -5.48
N SER A 42 32.79 24.71 -6.40
CA SER A 42 34.02 24.21 -7.02
C SER A 42 35.26 24.21 -6.11
N SER A 43 35.18 24.78 -4.90
CA SER A 43 36.32 24.84 -3.97
C SER A 43 36.74 23.49 -3.40
N LEU A 44 35.94 22.43 -3.60
CA LEU A 44 36.21 21.10 -3.06
C LEU A 44 37.12 20.23 -3.93
N ASN A 45 37.29 20.51 -5.23
CA ASN A 45 38.20 19.76 -6.12
C ASN A 45 38.60 20.58 -7.36
N GLY A 46 39.65 21.40 -7.25
CA GLY A 46 40.47 21.82 -8.40
C GLY A 46 39.82 22.77 -9.42
N SER A 47 40.43 23.95 -9.55
CA SER A 47 40.22 25.02 -10.53
C SER A 47 40.24 24.61 -12.02
N ASP A 48 39.26 23.82 -12.50
CA ASP A 48 39.01 23.63 -13.93
C ASP A 48 37.64 24.22 -14.33
N PRO A 49 37.61 25.37 -15.03
CA PRO A 49 36.39 26.02 -15.48
C PRO A 49 35.46 25.12 -16.31
N SER A 50 36.00 24.06 -16.94
CA SER A 50 35.24 23.13 -17.78
C SER A 50 34.41 22.11 -16.99
N THR A 51 34.64 21.98 -15.67
CA THR A 51 33.91 21.07 -14.77
C THR A 51 32.86 21.76 -13.91
N THR A 52 32.62 23.05 -14.15
CA THR A 52 31.65 23.85 -13.39
C THR A 52 30.24 23.30 -13.62
N PRO A 53 29.55 22.82 -12.58
CA PRO A 53 28.18 22.32 -12.73
C PRO A 53 27.23 23.46 -13.11
N ASP A 54 26.25 23.18 -13.97
CA ASP A 54 25.18 24.12 -14.28
C ASP A 54 24.23 24.24 -13.08
N LEU A 55 24.30 25.38 -12.39
CA LEU A 55 23.47 25.69 -11.23
C LEU A 55 22.26 26.57 -11.59
N SER A 56 21.99 26.80 -12.88
CA SER A 56 20.89 27.66 -13.33
C SER A 56 19.53 27.22 -12.79
N ILE A 57 19.33 25.93 -12.56
CA ILE A 57 18.09 25.39 -11.99
C ILE A 57 17.86 25.86 -10.55
N PHE A 58 18.92 26.00 -9.73
CA PHE A 58 18.83 26.41 -8.33
C PHE A 58 18.68 27.93 -8.14
N GLN A 59 18.75 28.69 -9.24
CA GLN A 59 18.49 30.13 -9.25
C GLN A 59 17.01 30.47 -9.32
N THR A 60 16.15 29.45 -9.46
CA THR A 60 14.69 29.59 -9.36
C THR A 60 14.25 29.21 -7.96
N GLN A 61 13.31 29.96 -7.40
CA GLN A 61 12.75 29.66 -6.08
C GLN A 61 12.21 28.21 -6.05
N ASN A 62 12.54 27.48 -4.98
CA ASN A 62 12.16 26.08 -4.73
C ASN A 62 12.47 25.06 -5.84
N ALA A 63 13.29 25.41 -6.83
CA ALA A 63 13.61 24.50 -7.92
C ALA A 63 14.67 23.46 -7.50
N GLN A 64 14.43 22.23 -7.93
CA GLN A 64 15.27 21.07 -7.63
C GLN A 64 15.65 20.36 -8.92
N ALA A 65 16.85 19.79 -8.96
CA ALA A 65 17.34 19.09 -10.13
C ALA A 65 16.55 17.77 -10.36
N PRO A 66 16.27 17.38 -11.61
CA PRO A 66 15.84 16.03 -11.91
C PRO A 66 16.88 15.00 -11.46
N GLY A 67 16.43 13.86 -10.94
CA GLY A 67 17.33 12.85 -10.40
C GLY A 67 16.62 11.82 -9.53
N ASP A 68 17.41 10.97 -8.90
CA ASP A 68 16.92 9.93 -8.02
C ASP A 68 16.93 10.40 -6.57
N TYR A 69 15.76 10.40 -5.93
CA TYR A 69 15.60 10.86 -4.55
C TYR A 69 15.00 9.75 -3.70
N ARG A 70 15.63 9.49 -2.54
CA ARG A 70 15.06 8.62 -1.51
C ARG A 70 13.97 9.40 -0.78
N VAL A 71 12.73 8.92 -0.83
CA VAL A 71 11.57 9.64 -0.30
C VAL A 71 10.62 8.73 0.47
N ASP A 72 9.95 9.31 1.46
CA ASP A 72 8.78 8.71 2.11
C ASP A 72 7.55 8.91 1.23
N ILE A 73 6.91 7.81 0.85
CA ILE A 73 5.73 7.83 -0.01
C ILE A 73 4.48 7.87 0.86
N MET A 74 3.76 8.99 0.77
CA MET A 74 2.46 9.18 1.39
C MET A 74 1.38 8.98 0.33
N PHE A 75 0.61 7.91 0.43
CA PHE A 75 -0.46 7.57 -0.51
C PHE A 75 -1.84 7.83 0.12
N ASN A 76 -2.62 8.75 -0.47
CA ASN A 76 -3.89 9.24 0.07
C ASN A 76 -3.81 9.63 1.56
N GLY A 77 -2.73 10.30 1.94
CA GLY A 77 -2.49 10.80 3.30
C GLY A 77 -1.95 9.77 4.29
N ARG A 78 -1.66 8.53 3.87
CA ARG A 78 -1.08 7.48 4.71
C ARG A 78 0.32 7.13 4.25
N TYR A 79 1.23 6.89 5.20
CA TYR A 79 2.54 6.35 4.88
C TYR A 79 2.38 4.98 4.23
N LEU A 80 3.07 4.78 3.10
CA LEU A 80 3.07 3.54 2.35
C LEU A 80 4.42 2.83 2.47
N ASP A 81 5.51 3.50 2.11
CA ASP A 81 6.88 2.94 2.08
C ASP A 81 7.93 4.05 1.89
N THR A 82 9.21 3.74 2.09
CA THR A 82 10.36 4.62 1.80
C THR A 82 11.23 3.99 0.73
N ARG A 83 11.35 4.64 -0.44
CA ARG A 83 12.15 4.12 -1.56
C ARG A 83 12.76 5.23 -2.40
N THR A 84 13.74 4.87 -3.22
CA THR A 84 14.32 5.78 -4.21
C THR A 84 13.41 5.87 -5.42
N ILE A 85 12.97 7.09 -5.74
CA ILE A 85 12.12 7.41 -6.89
C ILE A 85 12.88 8.35 -7.82
N LYS A 86 12.80 8.08 -9.12
CA LYS A 86 13.31 8.98 -10.15
C LYS A 86 12.33 10.13 -10.36
N PHE A 87 12.82 11.36 -10.33
CA PHE A 87 12.05 12.56 -10.59
C PHE A 87 12.52 13.21 -11.89
N VAL A 88 11.56 13.58 -12.75
CA VAL A 88 11.83 14.21 -14.05
C VAL A 88 11.22 15.60 -14.09
N ALA A 89 11.80 16.50 -14.89
CA ALA A 89 11.27 17.84 -15.06
C ALA A 89 9.90 17.79 -15.73
N ASN A 90 8.91 18.49 -15.16
CA ASN A 90 7.61 18.63 -15.78
C ASN A 90 7.64 19.69 -16.89
N ASN A 91 7.90 19.24 -18.12
CA ASN A 91 7.92 20.12 -19.30
C ASN A 91 6.54 20.74 -19.62
N ARG A 92 5.45 20.32 -18.96
CA ARG A 92 4.09 20.89 -19.16
C ARG A 92 3.79 22.09 -18.26
N ALA A 93 4.52 22.27 -17.14
CA ALA A 93 4.33 23.38 -16.21
C ALA A 93 4.81 24.73 -16.77
N SER A 94 5.64 24.70 -17.83
CA SER A 94 6.21 25.87 -18.49
C SER A 94 5.19 26.80 -19.17
N SER A 95 3.90 26.45 -19.24
CA SER A 95 2.87 27.27 -19.90
C SER A 95 2.10 28.22 -18.98
N ASP A 96 2.21 28.07 -17.65
CA ASP A 96 1.29 28.72 -16.69
C ASP A 96 2.00 29.59 -15.63
N ASN A 97 3.23 30.07 -15.91
CA ASN A 97 4.09 30.79 -14.95
C ASN A 97 4.29 30.06 -13.61
N ARG A 98 4.09 28.73 -13.58
CA ARG A 98 4.38 27.90 -12.42
C ARG A 98 5.81 27.38 -12.49
N GLU A 99 6.46 27.37 -11.35
CA GLU A 99 7.83 26.87 -11.17
C GLU A 99 8.00 25.47 -11.80
N PRO A 100 9.20 25.14 -12.31
CA PRO A 100 9.48 23.82 -12.87
C PRO A 100 9.32 22.74 -11.78
N ALA A 101 8.13 22.14 -11.74
CA ALA A 101 7.81 21.09 -10.78
C ALA A 101 8.45 19.77 -11.21
N LEU A 102 9.08 19.07 -10.28
CA LEU A 102 9.50 17.69 -10.47
C LEU A 102 8.27 16.77 -10.42
N VAL A 103 8.19 15.81 -11.34
CA VAL A 103 7.16 14.77 -11.32
C VAL A 103 7.81 13.40 -11.08
N PRO A 104 7.23 12.55 -10.23
CA PRO A 104 7.76 11.22 -9.98
C PRO A 104 7.56 10.32 -11.20
N CYS A 105 8.59 9.58 -11.56
CA CYS A 105 8.52 8.50 -12.54
C CYS A 105 8.12 7.21 -11.81
N LEU A 106 6.86 6.82 -11.95
CA LEU A 106 6.32 5.57 -11.40
C LEU A 106 5.91 4.65 -12.54
N SER A 107 6.30 3.38 -12.48
CA SER A 107 5.85 2.37 -13.44
C SER A 107 4.39 1.95 -13.17
N LEU A 108 3.73 1.36 -14.17
CA LEU A 108 2.44 0.71 -14.04
C LEU A 108 2.46 -0.37 -12.98
N LYS A 109 3.58 -1.09 -12.85
CA LYS A 109 3.77 -2.08 -11.79
C LYS A 109 3.70 -1.42 -10.41
N ALA A 110 4.44 -0.33 -10.20
CA ALA A 110 4.41 0.40 -8.92
C ALA A 110 3.00 0.96 -8.62
N LEU A 111 2.33 1.52 -9.62
CA LEU A 111 0.94 2.00 -9.46
C LEU A 111 -0.01 0.86 -9.10
N ALA A 112 0.11 -0.31 -9.73
CA ALA A 112 -0.68 -1.49 -9.41
C ALA A 112 -0.41 -2.01 -7.99
N GLU A 113 0.86 -2.01 -7.54
CA GLU A 113 1.24 -2.32 -6.15
C GLU A 113 0.61 -1.35 -5.15
N TYR A 114 0.48 -0.07 -5.51
CA TYR A 114 -0.20 0.95 -4.69
C TYR A 114 -1.73 0.80 -4.74
N GLY A 115 -2.24 -0.19 -5.49
CA GLY A 115 -3.65 -0.52 -5.59
C GLY A 115 -4.37 0.16 -6.74
N VAL A 116 -3.70 0.88 -7.63
CA VAL A 116 -4.36 1.54 -8.78
C VAL A 116 -4.87 0.50 -9.78
N ARG A 117 -6.12 0.65 -10.25
CA ARG A 117 -6.74 -0.22 -11.24
C ARG A 117 -6.24 0.10 -12.65
N ILE A 118 -5.00 -0.27 -12.95
CA ILE A 118 -4.38 0.00 -14.27
C ILE A 118 -5.24 -0.44 -15.46
N LYS A 119 -5.95 -1.59 -15.35
CA LYS A 119 -6.83 -2.12 -16.40
C LYS A 119 -8.09 -1.26 -16.65
N ALA A 120 -8.47 -0.41 -15.70
CA ALA A 120 -9.61 0.49 -15.86
C ALA A 120 -9.27 1.74 -16.68
N PHE A 121 -7.98 2.00 -16.93
CA PHE A 121 -7.49 3.17 -17.67
C PHE A 121 -6.62 2.69 -18.84
N PRO A 122 -7.20 2.35 -20.00
CA PRO A 122 -6.46 1.84 -21.16
C PRO A 122 -5.41 2.83 -21.71
N GLU A 123 -5.63 4.13 -21.53
CA GLU A 123 -4.71 5.20 -21.93
C GLU A 123 -3.53 5.37 -20.96
N LEU A 124 -3.55 4.69 -19.81
CA LEU A 124 -2.44 4.70 -18.86
C LEU A 124 -1.31 3.81 -19.40
N ALA A 125 -0.36 4.45 -20.08
CA ALA A 125 0.81 3.81 -20.65
C ALA A 125 2.11 4.33 -20.01
N GLU A 126 3.14 3.50 -20.05
CA GLU A 126 4.53 3.90 -19.75
C GLU A 126 5.17 4.51 -20.99
N ASP A 127 6.01 5.50 -20.79
CA ASP A 127 6.91 6.00 -21.83
C ASP A 127 8.12 5.06 -22.03
N GLN A 128 9.04 5.44 -22.93
CA GLN A 128 10.27 4.68 -23.19
C GLN A 128 11.19 4.55 -21.96
N ASN A 129 11.00 5.39 -20.94
CA ASN A 129 11.77 5.38 -19.70
C ASN A 129 11.07 4.63 -18.56
N GLY A 130 9.92 4.00 -18.81
CA GLY A 130 9.14 3.27 -17.81
C GLY A 130 8.30 4.16 -16.89
N CYS A 131 8.10 5.44 -17.25
CA CYS A 131 7.31 6.39 -16.47
C CYS A 131 5.86 6.39 -16.95
N ALA A 132 4.93 6.00 -16.08
CA ALA A 132 3.50 6.03 -16.37
C ALA A 132 2.94 7.45 -16.25
N ASN A 133 2.16 7.88 -17.25
CA ASN A 133 1.45 9.16 -17.19
C ASN A 133 0.15 9.04 -16.38
N PHE A 134 0.26 9.06 -15.06
CA PHE A 134 -0.91 8.99 -14.15
C PHE A 134 -1.82 10.24 -14.18
N SER A 135 -1.48 11.28 -14.96
CA SER A 135 -2.38 12.43 -15.20
C SER A 135 -3.64 12.03 -16.00
N VAL A 136 -3.61 10.86 -16.65
CA VAL A 136 -4.78 10.26 -17.32
C VAL A 136 -5.89 9.90 -16.32
N ILE A 137 -5.52 9.64 -15.06
CA ILE A 137 -6.48 9.37 -13.99
C ILE A 137 -7.01 10.73 -13.48
N PRO A 138 -8.31 11.02 -13.64
CA PRO A 138 -8.88 12.29 -13.19
C PRO A 138 -8.61 12.54 -11.71
N ASP A 139 -8.48 13.81 -11.32
CA ASP A 139 -8.28 14.25 -9.92
C ASP A 139 -7.07 13.62 -9.21
N THR A 140 -6.07 13.13 -9.96
CA THR A 140 -4.81 12.64 -9.40
C THR A 140 -3.84 13.79 -9.16
N LYS A 141 -3.16 13.78 -8.01
CA LYS A 141 -2.12 14.73 -7.64
C LYS A 141 -0.88 14.00 -7.15
N ALA A 142 0.29 14.48 -7.56
CA ALA A 142 1.57 14.06 -7.03
C ALA A 142 2.38 15.31 -6.69
N ASP A 143 2.74 15.45 -5.43
CA ASP A 143 3.46 16.61 -4.89
C ASP A 143 4.71 16.10 -4.17
N PHE A 144 5.87 16.62 -4.56
CA PHE A 144 7.14 16.29 -3.94
C PHE A 144 7.57 17.41 -3.00
N ASP A 145 7.45 17.15 -1.70
CA ASP A 145 8.04 17.98 -0.66
C ASP A 145 9.51 17.59 -0.50
N PHE A 146 10.36 18.34 -1.19
CA PHE A 146 11.81 18.11 -1.18
C PHE A 146 12.42 18.27 0.22
N THR A 147 11.99 19.27 0.98
CA THR A 147 12.52 19.60 2.30
C THR A 147 12.26 18.46 3.30
N ALA A 148 11.07 17.87 3.24
CA ALA A 148 10.72 16.71 4.06
C ALA A 148 11.11 15.35 3.44
N GLN A 149 11.71 15.35 2.24
CA GLN A 149 11.95 14.15 1.44
C GLN A 149 10.71 13.27 1.31
N ARG A 150 9.56 13.87 0.98
CA ARG A 150 8.26 13.22 1.02
C ARG A 150 7.51 13.38 -0.28
N LEU A 151 7.05 12.26 -0.84
CA LEU A 151 6.20 12.23 -2.02
C LEU A 151 4.74 11.99 -1.62
N ASN A 152 3.90 13.02 -1.76
CA ASN A 152 2.47 12.95 -1.51
C ASN A 152 1.73 12.60 -2.80
N ILE A 153 1.12 11.42 -2.84
CA ILE A 153 0.31 10.94 -3.97
C ILE A 153 -1.14 10.89 -3.52
N SER A 154 -2.03 11.53 -4.26
CA SER A 154 -3.48 11.45 -4.07
C SER A 154 -4.16 10.94 -5.33
N ILE A 155 -4.92 9.85 -5.20
CA ILE A 155 -5.64 9.19 -6.29
C ILE A 155 -7.09 8.93 -5.83
N PRO A 156 -8.11 9.24 -6.66
CA PRO A 156 -9.51 8.99 -6.30
C PRO A 156 -9.80 7.52 -6.00
N GLN A 157 -10.62 7.26 -4.99
CA GLN A 157 -11.00 5.90 -4.59
C GLN A 157 -11.63 5.07 -5.73
N ALA A 158 -12.30 5.71 -6.69
CA ALA A 158 -12.88 5.02 -7.86
C ALA A 158 -11.80 4.40 -8.79
N ALA A 159 -10.61 4.99 -8.81
CA ALA A 159 -9.45 4.51 -9.55
C ALA A 159 -8.63 3.46 -8.80
N LEU A 160 -8.93 3.24 -7.50
CA LEU A 160 -8.26 2.25 -6.68
C LEU A 160 -9.02 0.93 -6.65
N SER A 161 -8.25 -0.12 -6.50
CA SER A 161 -8.75 -1.46 -6.25
C SER A 161 -9.36 -1.42 -4.86
N THR A 162 -10.53 -2.03 -4.70
CA THR A 162 -11.16 -2.18 -3.39
C THR A 162 -10.41 -3.24 -2.59
N THR A 163 -9.15 -2.99 -2.25
CA THR A 163 -8.48 -3.73 -1.19
C THR A 163 -9.23 -3.41 0.08
N ALA A 164 -10.09 -4.33 0.51
CA ALA A 164 -10.68 -4.22 1.84
C ALA A 164 -9.54 -4.04 2.84
N GLN A 165 -9.69 -3.09 3.75
CA GLN A 165 -8.71 -2.85 4.80
C GLN A 165 -8.39 -4.19 5.50
N GLY A 166 -7.11 -4.60 5.48
CA GLY A 166 -6.66 -5.92 5.94
C GLY A 166 -6.62 -7.02 4.88
N TYR A 167 -6.65 -6.69 3.58
CA TYR A 167 -6.40 -7.65 2.51
C TYR A 167 -4.94 -8.10 2.51
N ILE A 168 -4.73 -9.42 2.54
CA ILE A 168 -3.41 -10.05 2.43
C ILE A 168 -3.32 -10.67 1.03
N PRO A 169 -2.33 -10.28 0.21
CA PRO A 169 -2.11 -10.90 -1.10
C PRO A 169 -1.92 -12.43 -1.00
N PRO A 170 -2.51 -13.25 -1.91
CA PRO A 170 -2.42 -14.71 -1.87
C PRO A 170 -0.99 -15.30 -1.87
N ASP A 171 -0.04 -14.56 -2.44
CA ASP A 171 1.39 -14.84 -2.52
C ASP A 171 2.12 -14.64 -1.18
N GLN A 172 1.56 -13.87 -0.26
CA GLN A 172 2.11 -13.70 1.09
C GLN A 172 1.69 -14.78 2.09
N PHE A 173 0.75 -15.65 1.72
CA PHE A 173 0.34 -16.73 2.62
C PHE A 173 1.45 -17.80 2.68
N ASP A 174 1.88 -18.13 3.89
CA ASP A 174 2.84 -19.21 4.13
C ASP A 174 2.12 -20.55 4.29
N ASP A 175 2.62 -21.59 3.63
CA ASP A 175 2.12 -22.96 3.82
C ASP A 175 2.61 -23.58 5.14
N GLY A 176 3.63 -22.98 5.75
CA GLY A 176 4.30 -23.45 6.96
C GLY A 176 5.48 -24.37 6.66
N ILE A 177 6.01 -24.99 7.71
CA ILE A 177 7.13 -25.93 7.62
C ILE A 177 6.66 -27.38 7.64
N ASN A 178 7.49 -28.26 7.08
CA ASN A 178 7.30 -29.70 7.23
C ASN A 178 7.54 -30.09 8.69
N ALA A 179 6.56 -30.74 9.32
CA ALA A 179 6.63 -31.08 10.74
C ALA A 179 5.77 -32.29 11.08
N LEU A 180 6.26 -33.13 12.00
CA LEU A 180 5.48 -34.15 12.68
C LEU A 180 4.98 -33.58 14.01
N LEU A 181 3.71 -33.81 14.31
CA LEU A 181 3.01 -33.30 15.50
C LEU A 181 2.42 -34.50 16.27
N VAL A 182 2.62 -34.52 17.58
CA VAL A 182 1.98 -35.49 18.47
C VAL A 182 1.57 -34.76 19.74
N ASN A 183 0.27 -34.73 20.01
CA ASN A 183 -0.30 -34.29 21.27
C ASN A 183 -0.93 -35.49 21.95
N TYR A 184 -0.71 -35.64 23.25
CA TYR A 184 -1.26 -36.73 24.04
C TYR A 184 -1.93 -36.18 25.29
N GLN A 185 -3.04 -36.81 25.70
CA GLN A 185 -3.70 -36.56 26.97
C GLN A 185 -4.03 -37.91 27.60
N PHE A 186 -3.44 -38.17 28.76
CA PHE A 186 -3.69 -39.37 29.53
C PHE A 186 -4.46 -39.00 30.81
N SER A 187 -5.53 -39.72 31.09
CA SER A 187 -6.31 -39.58 32.33
C SER A 187 -6.65 -40.93 32.91
N GLY A 188 -6.72 -40.99 34.24
CA GLY A 188 -7.14 -42.18 34.96
C GLY A 188 -8.02 -41.82 36.14
N SER A 189 -8.96 -42.69 36.46
CA SER A 189 -9.83 -42.59 37.62
C SER A 189 -9.93 -43.94 38.33
N ASN A 190 -10.00 -43.89 39.65
CA ASN A 190 -10.17 -45.05 40.51
C ASN A 190 -11.37 -44.81 41.42
N ASP A 191 -12.35 -45.71 41.36
CA ASP A 191 -13.47 -45.78 42.29
C ASP A 191 -13.21 -46.90 43.29
N MET A 192 -12.80 -46.52 44.51
CA MET A 192 -12.48 -47.45 45.58
C MET A 192 -13.73 -48.18 46.12
N GLN A 193 -14.92 -47.63 45.96
CA GLN A 193 -16.16 -48.22 46.46
C GLN A 193 -16.71 -49.28 45.47
N ALA A 194 -16.60 -49.02 44.17
CA ALA A 194 -16.96 -49.96 43.12
C ALA A 194 -15.82 -50.96 42.77
N ASN A 195 -14.60 -50.72 43.26
CA ASN A 195 -13.38 -51.43 42.86
C ASN A 195 -13.13 -51.36 41.34
N ASP A 196 -13.44 -50.20 40.75
CA ASP A 196 -13.37 -49.93 39.32
C ASP A 196 -12.26 -48.94 39.00
N GLU A 197 -11.44 -49.30 38.01
CA GLU A 197 -10.38 -48.46 37.46
C GLU A 197 -10.67 -48.17 36.00
N TYR A 198 -10.45 -46.92 35.59
CA TYR A 198 -10.59 -46.49 34.21
C TYR A 198 -9.38 -45.66 33.80
N TYR A 199 -8.83 -45.96 32.62
CA TYR A 199 -7.73 -45.26 31.99
C TYR A 199 -8.11 -44.88 30.57
N SER A 200 -7.75 -43.67 30.16
CA SER A 200 -7.96 -43.19 28.79
C SER A 200 -6.75 -42.42 28.29
N LEU A 201 -6.33 -42.70 27.06
CA LEU A 201 -5.31 -41.97 26.33
C LEU A 201 -5.93 -41.40 25.05
N ASN A 202 -5.93 -40.09 24.91
CA ASN A 202 -6.26 -39.38 23.68
C ASN A 202 -4.95 -39.03 22.97
N LEU A 203 -4.76 -39.52 21.75
CA LEU A 203 -3.57 -39.30 20.94
C LEU A 203 -3.96 -38.58 19.65
N GLN A 204 -3.57 -37.31 19.55
CA GLN A 204 -3.73 -36.49 18.36
C GLN A 204 -2.41 -36.41 17.63
N SER A 205 -2.33 -37.10 16.49
CA SER A 205 -1.16 -37.09 15.63
C SER A 205 -1.41 -36.23 14.39
N GLY A 206 -0.33 -35.69 13.84
CA GLY A 206 -0.41 -34.88 12.64
C GLY A 206 0.89 -34.82 11.88
N LEU A 207 0.77 -34.64 10.57
CA LEU A 207 1.90 -34.44 9.67
C LEU A 207 1.59 -33.24 8.77
N ASN A 208 2.52 -32.30 8.72
CA ASN A 208 2.51 -31.16 7.80
C ASN A 208 3.57 -31.40 6.74
N VAL A 209 3.18 -31.37 5.45
CA VAL A 209 4.12 -31.43 4.32
C VAL A 209 3.65 -30.43 3.26
N GLY A 210 4.38 -29.31 3.15
CA GLY A 210 3.96 -28.17 2.34
C GLY A 210 2.52 -27.74 2.68
N PRO A 211 1.62 -27.60 1.68
CA PRO A 211 0.24 -27.18 1.91
C PRO A 211 -0.66 -28.28 2.51
N TRP A 212 -0.17 -29.52 2.62
CA TRP A 212 -0.95 -30.65 3.11
C TRP A 212 -0.83 -30.80 4.63
N ARG A 213 -1.98 -31.01 5.26
CA ARG A 213 -2.11 -31.23 6.69
C ARG A 213 -2.86 -32.53 6.89
N ILE A 214 -2.17 -33.55 7.39
CA ILE A 214 -2.76 -34.84 7.76
C ILE A 214 -2.99 -34.82 9.26
N ARG A 215 -4.17 -35.23 9.71
CA ARG A 215 -4.56 -35.24 11.11
C ARG A 215 -5.23 -36.57 11.45
N ASN A 216 -4.88 -37.11 12.60
CA ASN A 216 -5.53 -38.27 13.17
C ASN A 216 -5.80 -38.05 14.65
N LEU A 217 -6.95 -38.53 15.10
CA LEU A 217 -7.28 -38.63 16.51
C LEU A 217 -7.60 -40.09 16.81
N SER A 218 -6.80 -40.69 17.70
CA SER A 218 -7.00 -42.03 18.20
C SER A 218 -7.19 -41.99 19.72
N THR A 219 -8.10 -42.81 20.23
CA THR A 219 -8.38 -42.94 21.66
C THR A 219 -8.18 -44.37 22.10
N TRP A 220 -7.45 -44.55 23.18
CA TRP A 220 -7.34 -45.83 23.87
C TRP A 220 -8.03 -45.75 25.21
N ASN A 221 -8.90 -46.70 25.51
CA ASN A 221 -9.60 -46.77 26.79
C ASN A 221 -9.45 -48.15 27.40
N LYS A 222 -9.27 -48.21 28.72
CA LYS A 222 -9.15 -49.46 29.46
C LYS A 222 -9.92 -49.36 30.77
N ASN A 223 -10.72 -50.38 31.06
CA ASN A 223 -11.35 -50.59 32.36
C ASN A 223 -10.74 -51.81 33.08
N ASN A 224 -11.06 -51.98 34.36
CA ASN A 224 -10.52 -53.05 35.19
C ASN A 224 -10.90 -54.47 34.68
N SER A 225 -12.07 -54.61 34.05
CA SER A 225 -12.66 -55.90 33.67
C SER A 225 -12.39 -56.34 32.22
N GLY A 226 -11.73 -55.50 31.40
CA GLY A 226 -11.60 -55.70 29.96
C GLY A 226 -10.19 -55.51 29.40
N ALA A 227 -9.99 -55.99 28.18
CA ALA A 227 -8.83 -55.61 27.38
C ALA A 227 -8.96 -54.13 26.98
N GLY A 228 -7.84 -53.40 26.93
CA GLY A 228 -7.87 -52.01 26.47
C GLY A 228 -8.21 -51.94 24.98
N ASP A 229 -9.14 -51.06 24.63
CA ASP A 229 -9.64 -50.88 23.27
C ASP A 229 -9.04 -49.63 22.62
N TRP A 230 -8.68 -49.74 21.34
CA TRP A 230 -8.11 -48.66 20.54
C TRP A 230 -9.07 -48.32 19.41
N ASP A 231 -9.55 -47.08 19.40
CA ASP A 231 -10.44 -46.55 18.36
C ASP A 231 -9.81 -45.31 17.70
N SER A 232 -10.11 -45.08 16.43
CA SER A 232 -9.70 -43.90 15.66
C SER A 232 -10.92 -43.06 15.32
N ALA A 233 -11.06 -41.90 15.96
CA ALA A 233 -12.19 -41.00 15.75
C ALA A 233 -12.19 -40.36 14.36
N TYR A 234 -11.01 -40.05 13.81
CA TYR A 234 -10.87 -39.61 12.43
C TYR A 234 -9.44 -39.77 11.93
N LEU A 235 -9.30 -40.00 10.62
CA LEU A 235 -8.09 -39.78 9.85
C LEU A 235 -8.44 -39.04 8.55
N TYR A 236 -7.89 -37.84 8.39
CA TYR A 236 -8.09 -37.07 7.16
C TYR A 236 -6.82 -36.30 6.75
N MET A 237 -6.76 -35.99 5.47
CA MET A 237 -5.84 -35.02 4.90
C MET A 237 -6.62 -33.79 4.42
N GLN A 238 -6.08 -32.61 4.66
CA GLN A 238 -6.67 -31.36 4.20
C GLN A 238 -5.66 -30.45 3.52
N ARG A 239 -6.15 -29.62 2.61
CA ARG A 239 -5.39 -28.59 1.91
C ARG A 239 -6.26 -27.41 1.55
N SER A 240 -5.76 -26.21 1.82
CA SER A 240 -6.38 -24.96 1.34
C SER A 240 -6.01 -24.70 -0.13
N ILE A 241 -7.01 -24.41 -0.95
CA ILE A 241 -6.91 -24.05 -2.36
C ILE A 241 -7.22 -22.56 -2.49
N ARG A 242 -6.16 -21.75 -2.43
CA ARG A 242 -6.23 -20.28 -2.38
C ARG A 242 -6.86 -19.65 -3.63
N SER A 243 -6.69 -20.25 -4.81
CA SER A 243 -7.24 -19.73 -6.06
C SER A 243 -8.77 -19.68 -6.09
N ILE A 244 -9.43 -20.49 -5.26
CA ILE A 244 -10.89 -20.58 -5.15
C ILE A 244 -11.37 -20.38 -3.71
N ASN A 245 -10.51 -19.87 -2.82
CA ASN A 245 -10.81 -19.62 -1.41
C ASN A 245 -11.53 -20.78 -0.72
N SER A 246 -11.05 -22.02 -0.91
CA SER A 246 -11.73 -23.24 -0.44
C SER A 246 -10.77 -24.22 0.22
N ASN A 247 -11.26 -25.02 1.16
CA ASN A 247 -10.54 -26.13 1.77
C ASN A 247 -11.02 -27.45 1.17
N LEU A 248 -10.05 -28.27 0.75
CA LEU A 248 -10.24 -29.65 0.34
C LEU A 248 -9.94 -30.56 1.53
N VAL A 249 -10.86 -31.45 1.87
CA VAL A 249 -10.72 -32.47 2.92
C VAL A 249 -10.97 -33.84 2.29
N MET A 250 -10.09 -34.80 2.59
CA MET A 250 -10.19 -36.18 2.11
C MET A 250 -9.93 -37.15 3.26
N GLY A 251 -10.83 -38.13 3.44
CA GLY A 251 -10.79 -39.08 4.55
C GLY A 251 -12.04 -39.00 5.41
N GLU A 252 -11.88 -39.30 6.70
CA GLU A 252 -12.97 -39.31 7.67
C GLU A 252 -13.15 -37.91 8.27
N SER A 253 -14.32 -37.33 8.06
CA SER A 253 -14.64 -35.99 8.56
C SER A 253 -16.15 -35.83 8.76
N SER A 254 -16.60 -34.61 8.99
CA SER A 254 -18.02 -34.28 9.16
C SER A 254 -18.43 -33.17 8.21
N SER A 255 -19.66 -33.24 7.69
CA SER A 255 -20.14 -32.25 6.74
C SER A 255 -20.30 -30.87 7.38
N LEU A 256 -20.24 -29.81 6.58
CA LEU A 256 -20.45 -28.46 7.10
C LEU A 256 -21.89 -28.27 7.59
N ASN A 257 -22.02 -27.67 8.77
CA ASN A 257 -23.29 -27.21 9.32
C ASN A 257 -23.70 -25.89 8.65
N GLY A 258 -24.47 -25.98 7.57
CA GLY A 258 -25.05 -24.82 6.88
C GLY A 258 -26.57 -24.84 6.94
N ILE A 259 -27.16 -25.72 6.14
CA ILE A 259 -28.62 -25.82 5.95
C ILE A 259 -29.17 -27.12 6.56
N PHE A 260 -28.32 -28.14 6.58
CA PHE A 260 -28.61 -29.45 7.14
C PHE A 260 -27.69 -29.70 8.34
N ASP A 261 -28.09 -30.66 9.16
CA ASP A 261 -27.26 -31.15 10.25
C ASP A 261 -26.00 -31.82 9.70
N SER A 262 -24.91 -31.66 10.44
CA SER A 262 -23.61 -32.24 10.12
C SER A 262 -23.69 -33.76 10.24
N VAL A 263 -23.33 -34.44 9.16
CA VAL A 263 -23.24 -35.89 9.12
C VAL A 263 -21.77 -36.32 9.00
N PRO A 264 -21.33 -37.33 9.76
CA PRO A 264 -20.02 -37.93 9.56
C PRO A 264 -19.96 -38.61 8.19
N PHE A 265 -18.81 -38.53 7.53
CA PHE A 265 -18.59 -39.15 6.23
C PHE A 265 -17.13 -39.60 6.07
N THR A 266 -16.94 -40.60 5.21
CA THR A 266 -15.61 -40.99 4.70
C THR A 266 -15.60 -40.73 3.19
N GLY A 267 -14.82 -39.74 2.76
CA GLY A 267 -14.88 -39.31 1.36
C GLY A 267 -14.12 -38.02 1.09
N ILE A 268 -14.62 -37.23 0.14
CA ILE A 268 -14.00 -35.98 -0.31
C ILE A 268 -14.99 -34.84 -0.14
N GLN A 269 -14.54 -33.73 0.45
CA GLN A 269 -15.29 -32.50 0.56
C GLN A 269 -14.44 -31.33 0.07
N LEU A 270 -15.02 -30.48 -0.78
CA LEU A 270 -14.46 -29.19 -1.16
C LEU A 270 -15.43 -28.10 -0.74
N ALA A 271 -15.01 -27.20 0.14
CA ALA A 271 -15.87 -26.15 0.65
C ALA A 271 -15.18 -24.80 0.78
N THR A 272 -15.91 -23.73 0.51
CA THR A 272 -15.41 -22.36 0.62
C THR A 272 -15.08 -22.02 2.08
N ASP A 273 -13.89 -21.47 2.31
CA ASP A 273 -13.44 -21.03 3.62
C ASP A 273 -13.56 -19.51 3.73
N THR A 274 -14.52 -19.05 4.55
CA THR A 274 -14.78 -17.63 4.71
C THR A 274 -13.67 -16.87 5.42
N THR A 275 -12.78 -17.58 6.13
CA THR A 275 -11.63 -16.96 6.82
C THR A 275 -10.54 -16.51 5.85
N MET A 276 -10.56 -17.02 4.61
CA MET A 276 -9.65 -16.59 3.54
C MET A 276 -10.04 -15.22 2.95
N PHE A 277 -11.24 -14.71 3.23
CA PHE A 277 -11.66 -13.38 2.80
C PHE A 277 -11.16 -12.29 3.75
N ALA A 278 -10.79 -11.13 3.20
CA ALA A 278 -10.40 -9.96 4.00
C ALA A 278 -11.49 -9.55 5.00
N GLY A 279 -11.10 -9.04 6.17
CA GLY A 279 -11.92 -8.97 7.39
C GLY A 279 -13.30 -8.29 7.27
N LYS A 280 -13.50 -7.37 6.32
CA LYS A 280 -14.83 -6.78 6.07
C LYS A 280 -15.79 -7.77 5.41
N TYR A 281 -15.29 -8.64 4.54
CA TYR A 281 -16.05 -9.66 3.82
C TYR A 281 -16.21 -10.96 4.63
N ALA A 282 -15.23 -11.32 5.47
CA ALA A 282 -15.36 -12.43 6.40
C ALA A 282 -16.55 -12.23 7.37
N ARG A 283 -16.72 -11.01 7.92
CA ARG A 283 -17.85 -10.67 8.79
C ARG A 283 -19.20 -10.65 8.07
N LEU A 284 -19.23 -10.20 6.81
CA LEU A 284 -20.46 -10.18 6.02
C LEU A 284 -20.87 -11.60 5.64
N CYS A 285 -19.98 -12.44 5.12
CA CYS A 285 -20.31 -13.82 4.75
C CYS A 285 -20.62 -14.72 5.97
N ALA A 286 -19.96 -14.52 7.12
CA ALA A 286 -20.30 -15.22 8.37
C ALA A 286 -21.70 -14.87 8.89
N ASN A 287 -22.11 -13.60 8.80
CA ASN A 287 -23.45 -13.17 9.21
C ASN A 287 -24.54 -13.53 8.18
N TYR A 288 -24.23 -13.54 6.89
CA TYR A 288 -25.17 -13.87 5.83
C TYR A 288 -25.53 -15.37 5.78
N SER A 289 -24.57 -16.24 6.12
CA SER A 289 -24.78 -17.68 6.33
C SER A 289 -25.91 -17.96 7.36
N ARG A 290 -26.12 -17.05 8.31
CA ARG A 290 -27.11 -17.21 9.39
C ARG A 290 -28.56 -16.85 9.00
N TYR A 291 -28.81 -16.20 7.85
CA TYR A 291 -30.14 -15.62 7.57
C TYR A 291 -30.79 -15.94 6.22
N ARG A 292 -30.06 -16.31 5.15
CA ARG A 292 -30.58 -16.97 3.91
C ARG A 292 -29.44 -17.11 2.89
N GLN A 293 -29.42 -18.25 2.17
CA GLN A 293 -28.44 -18.63 1.16
C GLN A 293 -28.31 -17.64 -0.02
N ASN A 294 -27.07 -17.34 -0.42
CA ASN A 294 -26.50 -17.50 -1.78
C ASN A 294 -25.39 -16.47 -2.06
N GLN A 295 -24.23 -17.01 -2.46
CA GLN A 295 -23.08 -16.36 -3.12
C GLN A 295 -22.50 -15.12 -2.41
N CYS A 296 -21.32 -15.28 -1.77
CA CYS A 296 -20.41 -14.13 -1.69
C CYS A 296 -20.16 -13.66 -3.14
N PRO A 297 -20.31 -12.37 -3.47
CA PRO A 297 -20.22 -11.90 -4.85
C PRO A 297 -18.84 -12.25 -5.41
N ARG A 298 -18.82 -13.03 -6.51
CA ARG A 298 -17.62 -13.23 -7.32
C ARG A 298 -17.35 -11.92 -8.05
N HIS A 299 -16.29 -11.22 -7.66
CA HIS A 299 -15.75 -10.13 -8.48
C HIS A 299 -14.57 -10.66 -9.30
N HIS A 300 -14.75 -10.63 -10.62
CA HIS A 300 -13.69 -10.67 -11.63
C HIS A 300 -12.91 -9.36 -11.66
#